data_AF-A0A833N550-F1
#
_entry.id   AF-A0A833N550-F1
#
_cell.length_a   1.000
_cell.length_b   1.000
_cell.length_c   1.000
_cell.angle_alpha   90.00
_cell.angle_beta   90.00
_cell.angle_gamma   90.00
#
_symmetry.space_group_name_H-M   'P 1'
#
loop_
_entity.id
_entity.type
_entity.pdbx_description
1 polymer ?
#
loop_
_entity_poly.entity_id
_entity_poly.type
_entity_poly.pdbx_seq_one_letter_code
_entity_poly.pdbx_strand_id
1 'polypeptide(L)'
;MKKKLLRHFYFKSIFLINMHIIILSIVIFSCAPVKKYLTSTNTFETEDNWSDPNPSLTNEVNVFLQSKMNPFQACTQENAKIDSNCAPIKITAGAAEPKKSSLGYRIMIIDDYGMKAAAYTRYRNRVLKNIFENEHTGEFNGSHLTLEMPKAAKEILLDTFANASYEKMPSELLKPNMDLFYDKFNEMYNKGIFIGHSSNIFNYLANNSPLSQFVLVYANDNKFNKTLCNNQLSEDEKLIDIKNLYKNQIKEIINEIKQFKINFISFSRGYTNEKIRNIIRDNKCESISNKFISNINRLFFEYYLKPLTVGSNALLVQANAHSNYNITSMVDENFYSDCQELKSRVRIGTANDVSLSISSEGSHNLRILESPERNAKKCTDIYINFAVEKERPNRYRKGVIHFSDFNIGTSPPAKFEIASSFATPVAVSYLIHLKMLLQKENPGLEISNEMLLKRLNNQKNFIFDPSLHKQLPIYELKYLK
;
A
#
# COMPACT_ATOMS: atom_id res chain seq x y z
N MET A 1 60.62 15.37 -40.10
CA MET A 1 61.08 16.78 -39.98
C MET A 1 60.81 17.50 -41.29
N LYS A 2 60.07 18.63 -41.23
CA LYS A 2 60.11 19.83 -42.12
C LYS A 2 60.19 19.57 -43.64
N LYS A 3 59.32 20.09 -44.52
CA LYS A 3 58.69 21.42 -44.57
C LYS A 3 57.91 21.53 -45.90
N LYS A 4 56.72 22.17 -45.86
CA LYS A 4 56.23 23.28 -46.75
C LYS A 4 56.06 22.97 -48.26
N LEU A 5 55.10 23.50 -49.04
CA LEU A 5 54.44 24.81 -49.08
C LEU A 5 53.26 24.68 -50.11
N LEU A 6 52.00 24.99 -49.78
CA LEU A 6 51.22 26.21 -50.15
C LEU A 6 50.96 26.51 -51.64
N ARG A 7 49.67 26.60 -52.02
CA ARG A 7 48.94 27.79 -52.56
C ARG A 7 47.56 27.32 -53.12
N HIS A 8 46.39 27.68 -52.58
CA HIS A 8 45.64 28.96 -52.58
C HIS A 8 45.36 29.57 -53.96
N PHE A 9 44.08 29.63 -54.34
CA PHE A 9 43.29 30.75 -54.97
C PHE A 9 41.93 30.13 -55.42
N TYR A 10 40.73 30.36 -54.86
CA TYR A 10 39.92 31.57 -54.63
C TYR A 10 39.57 32.34 -55.92
N PHE A 11 38.33 32.23 -56.43
CA PHE A 11 37.28 33.28 -56.43
C PHE A 11 36.14 33.05 -57.45
N LYS A 12 34.90 33.21 -56.94
CA LYS A 12 33.69 33.89 -57.48
C LYS A 12 33.23 33.61 -58.93
N SER A 13 32.02 33.10 -59.17
CA SER A 13 30.63 33.56 -58.86
C SER A 13 29.95 34.08 -60.14
N ILE A 14 28.60 34.06 -60.13
CA ILE A 14 27.62 34.86 -60.90
C ILE A 14 26.91 34.06 -62.00
N PHE A 15 25.72 33.51 -61.69
CA PHE A 15 24.36 33.96 -62.12
C PHE A 15 23.80 32.91 -63.12
N LEU A 16 22.53 32.55 -63.24
CA LEU A 16 21.20 32.91 -62.71
C LEU A 16 20.27 31.90 -63.46
N ILE A 17 19.32 31.16 -62.89
CA ILE A 17 17.88 31.49 -62.81
C ILE A 17 17.10 30.17 -62.61
N ASN A 18 16.23 30.18 -61.60
CA ASN A 18 14.95 29.49 -61.44
C ASN A 18 14.70 28.13 -62.12
N MET A 19 14.49 27.09 -61.28
CA MET A 19 13.15 26.49 -61.28
C MET A 19 12.84 25.83 -59.93
N HIS A 20 11.74 26.29 -59.34
CA HIS A 20 11.09 25.73 -58.16
C HIS A 20 10.67 24.28 -58.40
N ILE A 21 11.19 23.36 -57.59
CA ILE A 21 10.42 22.19 -57.15
C ILE A 21 10.55 22.12 -55.64
N ILE A 22 9.56 22.72 -54.98
CA ILE A 22 9.22 22.49 -53.58
C ILE A 22 8.77 21.02 -53.52
N ILE A 23 9.62 20.14 -53.01
CA ILE A 23 9.17 18.82 -52.56
C ILE A 23 8.43 19.06 -51.26
N LEU A 24 7.16 19.44 -51.40
CA LEU A 24 6.16 19.38 -50.37
C LEU A 24 6.00 17.89 -50.03
N SER A 25 6.70 17.45 -49.00
CA SER A 25 6.47 16.13 -48.40
C SER A 25 5.09 16.18 -47.76
N ILE A 26 4.05 15.94 -48.57
CA ILE A 26 2.71 15.64 -48.11
C ILE A 26 2.83 14.29 -47.38
N VAL A 27 3.02 14.36 -46.07
CA VAL A 27 2.65 13.27 -45.17
C VAL A 27 1.14 13.17 -45.31
N ILE A 28 0.70 12.32 -46.23
CA ILE A 28 -0.67 11.85 -46.26
C ILE A 28 -0.80 11.04 -44.97
N PHE A 29 -1.27 11.69 -43.91
CA PHE A 29 -1.95 10.99 -42.83
C PHE A 29 -3.10 10.28 -43.53
N SER A 30 -2.89 8.99 -43.81
CA SER A 30 -3.99 8.07 -44.00
C SER A 30 -4.91 8.30 -42.80
N CYS A 31 -6.05 8.95 -43.07
CA CYS A 31 -7.22 8.86 -42.23
C CYS A 31 -7.69 7.41 -42.25
N ALA A 32 -6.89 6.51 -41.67
CA ALA A 32 -7.45 5.34 -41.05
C ALA A 32 -8.53 5.89 -40.13
N PRO A 33 -9.79 5.43 -40.26
CA PRO A 33 -10.84 5.87 -39.36
C PRO A 33 -10.27 5.71 -37.96
N VAL A 34 -10.27 6.80 -37.17
CA VAL A 34 -10.04 6.74 -35.72
C VAL A 34 -10.78 5.49 -35.30
N LYS A 35 -10.04 4.43 -34.90
CA LYS A 35 -10.68 3.23 -34.35
C LYS A 35 -11.61 3.81 -33.33
N LYS A 36 -12.93 3.73 -33.58
CA LYS A 36 -13.92 4.16 -32.61
C LYS A 36 -13.40 3.54 -31.33
N TYR A 37 -12.97 4.37 -30.38
CA TYR A 37 -12.84 3.89 -29.03
C TYR A 37 -14.15 3.17 -28.83
N LEU A 38 -14.08 1.85 -28.65
CA LEU A 38 -15.20 1.11 -28.13
C LEU A 38 -15.44 1.81 -26.80
N THR A 39 -16.31 2.82 -26.82
CA THR A 39 -17.08 3.22 -25.66
C THR A 39 -17.85 1.96 -25.37
N SER A 40 -17.24 1.10 -24.55
CA SER A 40 -17.91 -0.07 -24.03
C SER A 40 -19.06 0.48 -23.22
N THR A 41 -20.24 0.53 -23.82
CA THR A 41 -21.51 0.84 -23.20
C THR A 41 -21.92 -0.25 -22.20
N ASN A 42 -21.09 -1.26 -21.99
CA ASN A 42 -21.26 -2.23 -20.94
C ASN A 42 -20.59 -1.67 -19.68
N THR A 43 -21.32 -0.84 -18.96
CA THR A 43 -21.22 -0.79 -17.50
C THR A 43 -21.54 -2.21 -17.01
N PHE A 44 -20.52 -3.06 -16.92
CA PHE A 44 -20.67 -4.34 -16.26
C PHE A 44 -20.86 -4.03 -14.78
N GLU A 45 -22.08 -4.20 -14.30
CA GLU A 45 -22.39 -4.07 -12.88
C GLU A 45 -21.53 -5.06 -12.12
N THR A 46 -20.81 -4.54 -11.13
CA THR A 46 -20.28 -5.40 -10.08
C THR A 46 -21.45 -6.13 -9.44
N GLU A 47 -21.44 -7.46 -9.39
CA GLU A 47 -22.18 -8.11 -8.31
C GLU A 47 -21.33 -8.03 -7.05
N ASP A 48 -21.66 -7.06 -6.19
CA ASP A 48 -21.08 -6.95 -4.85
C ASP A 48 -21.30 -8.29 -4.11
N ASN A 49 -20.28 -8.80 -3.42
CA ASN A 49 -20.35 -10.11 -2.74
C ASN A 49 -20.88 -10.01 -1.30
N TRP A 50 -21.34 -8.84 -0.88
CA TRP A 50 -21.83 -8.58 0.46
C TRP A 50 -23.24 -8.02 0.42
N SER A 51 -23.92 -8.14 1.55
CA SER A 51 -25.22 -7.56 1.81
C SER A 51 -25.21 -6.75 3.10
N ASP A 52 -26.08 -5.74 3.15
CA ASP A 52 -26.20 -4.85 4.30
C ASP A 52 -27.03 -5.51 5.41
N PRO A 53 -26.45 -5.75 6.61
CA PRO A 53 -27.20 -6.29 7.74
C PRO A 53 -28.18 -5.28 8.36
N ASN A 54 -28.02 -3.97 8.12
CA ASN A 54 -28.87 -2.91 8.63
C ASN A 54 -29.11 -1.77 7.60
N PRO A 55 -29.94 -2.01 6.57
CA PRO A 55 -30.23 -1.04 5.51
C PRO A 55 -30.79 0.30 6.00
N SER A 56 -31.55 0.30 7.09
CA SER A 56 -32.13 1.53 7.64
C SER A 56 -31.05 2.49 8.14
N LEU A 57 -30.07 1.97 8.89
CA LEU A 57 -28.96 2.76 9.41
C LEU A 57 -28.06 3.24 8.28
N THR A 58 -27.76 2.38 7.31
CA THR A 58 -26.96 2.75 6.14
C THR A 58 -27.63 3.85 5.32
N ASN A 59 -28.94 3.76 5.09
CA ASN A 59 -29.68 4.78 4.38
C ASN A 59 -29.67 6.12 5.14
N GLU A 60 -29.88 6.11 6.46
CA GLU A 60 -29.78 7.30 7.31
C GLU A 60 -28.41 7.98 7.17
N VAL A 61 -27.32 7.20 7.29
CA VAL A 61 -25.96 7.73 7.20
C VAL A 61 -25.65 8.26 5.79
N ASN A 62 -26.03 7.54 4.73
CA ASN A 62 -25.83 7.98 3.35
C ASN A 62 -26.60 9.28 3.05
N VAL A 63 -27.87 9.38 3.47
CA VAL A 63 -28.66 10.61 3.30
C VAL A 63 -28.03 11.77 4.06
N PHE A 64 -27.59 11.54 5.30
CA PHE A 64 -26.91 12.55 6.09
C PHE A 64 -25.62 13.05 5.40
N LEU A 65 -24.75 12.14 4.97
CA LEU A 65 -23.51 12.47 4.26
C LEU A 65 -23.75 13.25 2.97
N GLN A 66 -24.71 12.83 2.15
CA GLN A 66 -25.09 13.54 0.93
C GLN A 66 -25.64 14.93 1.23
N SER A 67 -26.48 15.08 2.27
CA SER A 67 -27.02 16.37 2.69
C SER A 67 -25.93 17.35 3.14
N LYS A 68 -24.80 16.84 3.66
CA LYS A 68 -23.62 17.63 4.04
C LYS A 68 -22.75 18.03 2.83
N MET A 69 -22.72 17.22 1.78
CA MET A 69 -21.85 17.48 0.61
C MET A 69 -22.54 18.29 -0.49
N ASN A 70 -23.84 18.04 -0.73
CA ASN A 70 -24.60 18.67 -1.82
C ASN A 70 -24.64 20.22 -1.78
N PRO A 71 -24.72 20.90 -0.62
CA PRO A 71 -24.89 22.34 -0.57
C PRO A 71 -23.69 23.18 -1.08
N PHE A 72 -22.49 22.60 -1.13
CA PHE A 72 -21.27 23.35 -1.43
C PHE A 72 -20.78 23.12 -2.86
N GLN A 73 -20.12 24.11 -3.44
CA GLN A 73 -19.36 23.89 -4.67
C GLN A 73 -18.11 23.04 -4.40
N ALA A 74 -17.46 22.56 -5.45
CA ALA A 74 -16.18 21.88 -5.30
C ALA A 74 -15.18 22.81 -4.59
N CYS A 75 -14.50 22.29 -3.58
CA CYS A 75 -13.47 23.02 -2.87
C CYS A 75 -12.21 23.07 -3.71
N THR A 76 -11.88 24.29 -4.14
CA THR A 76 -10.64 24.66 -4.85
C THR A 76 -9.82 25.60 -3.97
N GLN A 77 -8.60 25.91 -4.39
CA GLN A 77 -7.77 26.91 -3.71
C GLN A 77 -8.38 28.31 -3.71
N GLU A 78 -9.11 28.67 -4.77
CA GLU A 78 -9.84 29.93 -4.86
C GLU A 78 -11.03 29.93 -3.92
N ASN A 79 -11.84 28.86 -3.95
CA ASN A 79 -13.03 28.73 -3.11
C ASN A 79 -12.68 28.68 -1.62
N ALA A 80 -11.53 28.13 -1.24
CA ALA A 80 -11.04 28.12 0.14
C ALA A 80 -10.82 29.53 0.75
N LYS A 81 -10.72 30.58 -0.07
CA LYS A 81 -10.56 31.97 0.39
C LYS A 81 -11.89 32.67 0.69
N ILE A 82 -12.99 32.18 0.12
CA ILE A 82 -14.31 32.82 0.16
C ILE A 82 -15.36 31.96 0.88
N ASP A 83 -15.26 30.63 0.81
CA ASP A 83 -16.15 29.69 1.50
C ASP A 83 -15.44 29.08 2.71
N SER A 84 -15.97 29.37 3.90
CA SER A 84 -15.48 28.84 5.17
C SER A 84 -15.51 27.30 5.26
N ASN A 85 -16.34 26.62 4.46
CA ASN A 85 -16.40 25.16 4.37
C ASN A 85 -15.23 24.57 3.60
N CYS A 86 -14.67 25.34 2.66
CA CYS A 86 -13.49 24.98 1.89
C CYS A 86 -12.18 25.46 2.50
N ALA A 87 -12.25 26.38 3.48
CA ALA A 87 -11.08 26.83 4.22
C ALA A 87 -10.35 25.64 4.88
N PRO A 88 -9.01 25.54 4.74
CA PRO A 88 -8.24 24.46 5.34
C PRO A 88 -8.22 24.61 6.86
N ILE A 89 -8.42 23.51 7.56
CA ILE A 89 -8.30 23.43 9.01
C ILE A 89 -7.30 22.35 9.41
N LYS A 90 -6.59 22.61 10.50
CA LYS A 90 -5.62 21.67 11.07
C LYS A 90 -6.33 20.66 11.95
N ILE A 91 -6.04 19.39 11.70
CA ILE A 91 -6.45 18.24 12.50
C ILE A 91 -5.19 17.62 13.09
N THR A 92 -5.25 17.34 14.39
CA THR A 92 -4.18 16.66 15.12
C THR A 92 -4.53 15.18 15.31
N ALA A 93 -3.48 14.36 15.47
CA ALA A 93 -3.64 12.96 15.78
C ALA A 93 -4.52 12.76 17.04
N GLY A 94 -5.26 11.66 17.07
CA GLY A 94 -5.80 11.13 18.33
C GLY A 94 -4.77 10.29 19.07
N ALA A 95 -5.08 9.99 20.33
CA ALA A 95 -4.44 8.95 21.12
C ALA A 95 -5.55 8.12 21.75
N ALA A 96 -5.87 6.99 21.12
CA ALA A 96 -6.93 6.12 21.61
C ALA A 96 -6.47 5.36 22.86
N GLU A 97 -7.37 5.27 23.85
CA GLU A 97 -7.12 4.42 25.00
C GLU A 97 -7.13 2.92 24.61
N PRO A 98 -6.20 2.11 25.14
CA PRO A 98 -6.18 0.67 24.88
C PRO A 98 -7.46 -0.02 25.35
N LYS A 99 -8.23 -0.57 24.41
CA LYS A 99 -9.46 -1.33 24.69
C LYS A 99 -9.11 -2.78 25.01
N LYS A 100 -9.82 -3.38 25.98
CA LYS A 100 -9.66 -4.81 26.33
C LYS A 100 -10.09 -5.73 25.19
N SER A 101 -11.11 -5.33 24.43
CA SER A 101 -11.64 -6.06 23.27
C SER A 101 -10.66 -6.15 22.08
N SER A 102 -9.63 -5.29 22.03
CA SER A 102 -8.63 -5.32 20.97
C SER A 102 -7.44 -6.23 21.30
N LEU A 103 -7.29 -6.66 22.56
CA LEU A 103 -6.21 -7.56 22.97
C LEU A 103 -6.25 -8.86 22.15
N GLY A 104 -5.10 -9.26 21.62
CA GLY A 104 -5.00 -10.41 20.71
C GLY A 104 -5.15 -10.04 19.22
N TYR A 105 -5.63 -8.83 18.91
CA TYR A 105 -5.95 -8.36 17.56
C TYR A 105 -5.31 -7.01 17.21
N ARG A 106 -4.34 -6.52 18.01
CA ARG A 106 -3.70 -5.22 17.76
C ARG A 106 -2.67 -5.33 16.63
N ILE A 107 -2.66 -4.31 15.78
CA ILE A 107 -1.88 -4.31 14.54
C ILE A 107 -0.91 -3.13 14.57
N MET A 108 0.36 -3.39 14.26
CA MET A 108 1.30 -2.34 13.88
C MET A 108 1.37 -2.27 12.35
N ILE A 109 1.30 -1.07 11.78
CA ILE A 109 1.49 -0.86 10.33
C ILE A 109 2.74 -0.02 10.15
N ILE A 110 3.68 -0.51 9.34
CA ILE A 110 4.92 0.19 9.00
C ILE A 110 4.87 0.54 7.52
N ASP A 111 4.62 1.80 7.19
CA ASP A 111 4.50 2.26 5.80
C ASP A 111 4.69 3.79 5.68
N ASP A 112 4.42 4.36 4.51
CA ASP A 112 4.53 5.80 4.24
C ASP A 112 3.48 6.67 4.97
N TYR A 113 3.48 7.97 4.69
CA TYR A 113 2.63 8.97 5.35
C TYR A 113 1.15 8.99 4.93
N GLY A 114 0.74 8.18 3.95
CA GLY A 114 -0.64 8.13 3.44
C GLY A 114 -1.71 7.74 4.46
N MET A 115 -1.36 7.03 5.55
CA MET A 115 -2.34 6.62 6.58
C MET A 115 -2.95 7.79 7.37
N LYS A 116 -2.33 8.98 7.35
CA LYS A 116 -2.69 10.10 8.25
C LYS A 116 -4.15 10.52 8.12
N ALA A 117 -4.69 10.59 6.89
CA ALA A 117 -6.07 10.98 6.63
C ALA A 117 -7.06 10.21 7.51
N ALA A 118 -7.04 8.90 7.35
CA ALA A 118 -7.88 7.96 8.07
C ALA A 118 -7.62 7.92 9.57
N ALA A 119 -6.33 7.97 9.93
CA ALA A 119 -5.86 7.84 11.29
C ALA A 119 -6.25 9.02 12.16
N TYR A 120 -6.44 10.20 11.55
CA TYR A 120 -6.75 11.44 12.25
C TYR A 120 -8.24 11.77 12.16
N THR A 121 -8.98 11.07 11.30
CA THR A 121 -10.42 11.26 11.08
C THR A 121 -11.20 10.02 11.55
N ARG A 122 -11.76 9.23 10.63
CA ARG A 122 -12.70 8.16 10.91
C ARG A 122 -12.21 7.13 11.92
N TYR A 123 -10.92 6.77 11.86
CA TYR A 123 -10.34 5.73 12.72
C TYR A 123 -9.52 6.29 13.88
N ARG A 124 -9.64 7.59 14.17
CA ARG A 124 -8.90 8.29 15.23
C ARG A 124 -9.00 7.60 16.58
N ASN A 125 -10.17 7.08 16.93
CA ASN A 125 -10.43 6.39 18.21
C ASN A 125 -9.93 4.94 18.25
N ARG A 126 -9.21 4.50 17.23
CA ARG A 126 -8.59 3.17 17.12
C ARG A 126 -7.08 3.22 17.01
N VAL A 127 -6.49 4.40 16.84
CA VAL A 127 -5.04 4.57 16.76
C VAL A 127 -4.48 4.85 18.16
N LEU A 128 -3.76 3.87 18.71
CA LEU A 128 -3.10 3.95 20.02
C LEU A 128 -1.92 4.91 19.98
N LYS A 129 -1.15 4.86 18.90
CA LYS A 129 0.05 5.68 18.73
C LYS A 129 0.36 5.92 17.26
N ASN A 130 0.77 7.15 16.98
CA ASN A 130 1.36 7.59 15.71
C ASN A 130 2.84 7.84 15.97
N ILE A 131 3.71 7.13 15.25
CA ILE A 131 5.16 7.12 15.43
C ILE A 131 5.78 7.60 14.12
N PHE A 132 6.59 8.66 14.19
CA PHE A 132 7.15 9.31 13.01
C PHE A 132 8.65 9.10 12.95
N GLU A 133 9.18 8.75 11.79
CA GLU A 133 10.62 8.77 11.57
C GLU A 133 11.13 10.21 11.46
N ASN A 134 12.16 10.52 12.22
CA ASN A 134 12.90 11.77 12.15
C ASN A 134 13.76 11.79 10.89
N GLU A 135 13.48 12.71 9.97
CA GLU A 135 14.15 12.79 8.67
C GLU A 135 15.68 12.98 8.75
N HIS A 136 16.19 13.48 9.88
CA HIS A 136 17.62 13.80 10.08
C HIS A 136 18.38 12.68 10.78
N THR A 137 17.76 12.01 11.76
CA THR A 137 18.40 10.95 12.55
C THR A 137 18.02 9.55 12.09
N GLY A 138 16.86 9.39 11.44
CA GLY A 138 16.26 8.11 11.06
C GLY A 138 15.66 7.33 12.25
N GLU A 139 15.62 7.95 13.43
CA GLU A 139 15.00 7.39 14.64
C GLU A 139 13.49 7.62 14.62
N PHE A 140 12.71 6.78 15.31
CA PHE A 140 11.25 6.87 15.37
C PHE A 140 10.77 7.82 16.48
N ASN A 141 11.44 8.97 16.59
CA ASN A 141 11.16 10.05 17.53
C ASN A 141 10.81 11.38 16.83
N GLY A 142 10.40 11.31 15.56
CA GLY A 142 10.02 12.46 14.76
C GLY A 142 8.80 13.20 15.31
N SER A 143 8.71 14.49 14.99
CA SER A 143 7.60 15.35 15.40
C SER A 143 6.28 14.89 14.79
N HIS A 144 5.20 15.04 15.58
CA HIS A 144 3.85 14.81 15.07
C HIS A 144 3.52 15.76 13.92
N LEU A 145 3.04 15.19 12.82
CA LEU A 145 2.54 15.98 11.70
C LEU A 145 1.07 16.33 11.92
N THR A 146 0.66 17.53 11.53
CA THR A 146 -0.74 17.92 11.42
C THR A 146 -1.30 17.56 10.05
N LEU A 147 -2.61 17.38 9.98
CA LEU A 147 -3.35 17.14 8.75
C LEU A 147 -4.15 18.39 8.40
N GLU A 148 -4.06 18.91 7.17
CA GLU A 148 -4.80 20.12 6.76
C GLU A 148 -5.86 19.79 5.70
N MET A 149 -7.13 19.82 6.05
CA MET A 149 -8.21 19.51 5.10
C MET A 149 -9.32 20.56 5.13
N PRO A 150 -10.15 20.65 4.07
CA PRO A 150 -11.35 21.50 4.10
C PRO A 150 -12.21 21.23 5.33
N LYS A 151 -12.75 22.29 5.93
CA LYS A 151 -13.63 22.19 7.12
C LYS A 151 -14.79 21.22 6.90
N ALA A 152 -15.46 21.27 5.75
CA ALA A 152 -16.55 20.35 5.44
C ALA A 152 -16.07 18.89 5.34
N ALA A 153 -14.89 18.64 4.78
CA ALA A 153 -14.32 17.29 4.71
C ALA A 153 -14.02 16.73 6.11
N LYS A 154 -13.58 17.57 7.06
CA LYS A 154 -13.42 17.19 8.47
C LYS A 154 -14.75 16.86 9.13
N GLU A 155 -15.80 17.65 8.89
CA GLU A 155 -17.13 17.36 9.43
C GLU A 155 -17.64 15.99 8.93
N ILE A 156 -17.38 15.68 7.66
CA ILE A 156 -17.75 14.40 7.04
C ILE A 156 -16.92 13.24 7.58
N LEU A 157 -15.60 13.33 7.55
CA LEU A 157 -14.73 12.19 7.85
C LEU A 157 -14.44 11.99 9.34
N LEU A 158 -14.51 13.05 10.15
CA LEU A 158 -14.25 12.99 11.59
C LEU A 158 -15.52 13.15 12.41
N ASP A 159 -16.26 14.24 12.24
CA ASP A 159 -17.35 14.58 13.17
C ASP A 159 -18.55 13.62 13.00
N THR A 160 -18.85 13.20 11.77
CA THR A 160 -19.89 12.20 11.50
C THR A 160 -19.57 10.87 12.17
N PHE A 161 -18.33 10.39 12.04
CA PHE A 161 -17.90 9.10 12.56
C PHE A 161 -17.51 9.14 14.05
N ALA A 162 -17.65 10.29 14.72
CA ALA A 162 -17.58 10.36 16.18
C ALA A 162 -18.76 9.63 16.84
N ASN A 163 -19.87 9.44 16.12
CA ASN A 163 -20.95 8.56 16.55
C ASN A 163 -20.47 7.09 16.55
N ALA A 164 -20.50 6.45 17.73
CA ALA A 164 -20.06 5.08 17.91
C ALA A 164 -20.80 4.06 17.01
N SER A 165 -22.04 4.36 16.61
CA SER A 165 -22.83 3.52 15.70
C SER A 165 -22.34 3.61 14.25
N TYR A 166 -21.70 4.73 13.87
CA TYR A 166 -21.22 4.97 12.51
C TYR A 166 -19.73 4.63 12.35
N GLU A 167 -18.93 4.78 13.42
CA GLU A 167 -17.47 4.51 13.43
C GLU A 167 -17.09 3.18 12.76
N LYS A 168 -17.90 2.14 13.00
CA LYS A 168 -17.67 0.76 12.53
C LYS A 168 -18.49 0.37 11.30
N MET A 169 -19.25 1.30 10.73
CA MET A 169 -19.96 1.04 9.48
C MET A 169 -18.92 0.64 8.42
N PRO A 170 -19.11 -0.41 7.61
CA PRO A 170 -18.23 -0.74 6.50
C PRO A 170 -18.23 0.37 5.43
N SER A 171 -17.08 0.62 4.83
CA SER A 171 -16.92 1.58 3.75
C SER A 171 -17.66 1.16 2.48
N GLU A 172 -17.85 -0.14 2.28
CA GLU A 172 -18.62 -0.73 1.19
C GLU A 172 -20.07 -0.22 1.18
N LEU A 173 -20.67 0.00 2.37
CA LEU A 173 -22.03 0.51 2.53
C LEU A 173 -22.15 2.02 2.26
N LEU A 174 -21.01 2.70 2.16
CA LEU A 174 -20.89 4.14 1.91
C LEU A 174 -20.52 4.49 0.47
N LYS A 175 -20.47 3.49 -0.44
CA LYS A 175 -20.14 3.62 -1.87
C LYS A 175 -20.91 4.76 -2.57
N PRO A 176 -22.22 5.02 -2.30
CA PRO A 176 -22.95 6.12 -2.94
C PRO A 176 -22.40 7.53 -2.66
N ASN A 177 -21.52 7.69 -1.65
CA ASN A 177 -20.92 8.98 -1.30
C ASN A 177 -19.55 9.21 -1.92
N MET A 178 -18.92 8.16 -2.47
CA MET A 178 -17.52 8.21 -2.89
C MET A 178 -17.31 9.24 -4.00
N ASP A 179 -18.09 9.14 -5.08
CA ASP A 179 -17.97 10.01 -6.24
C ASP A 179 -18.31 11.46 -5.86
N LEU A 180 -19.36 11.65 -5.06
CA LEU A 180 -19.72 12.98 -4.55
C LEU A 180 -18.60 13.57 -3.68
N PHE A 181 -18.00 12.79 -2.78
CA PHE A 181 -16.90 13.26 -1.95
C PHE A 181 -15.69 13.64 -2.80
N TYR A 182 -15.35 12.80 -3.78
CA TYR A 182 -14.30 13.07 -4.75
C TYR A 182 -14.57 14.38 -5.50
N ASP A 183 -15.75 14.52 -6.11
CA ASP A 183 -16.13 15.72 -6.86
C ASP A 183 -16.04 16.99 -6.01
N LYS A 184 -16.36 16.92 -4.71
CA LYS A 184 -16.31 18.07 -3.81
C LYS A 184 -14.91 18.40 -3.32
N PHE A 185 -14.02 17.44 -3.11
CA PHE A 185 -12.77 17.71 -2.38
C PHE A 185 -11.49 17.30 -3.10
N ASN A 186 -11.57 16.63 -4.26
CA ASN A 186 -10.42 16.02 -4.93
C ASN A 186 -9.24 16.98 -5.17
N GLU A 187 -9.48 18.24 -5.57
CA GLU A 187 -8.37 19.18 -5.80
C GLU A 187 -7.57 19.45 -4.52
N MET A 188 -8.27 19.68 -3.40
CA MET A 188 -7.63 19.94 -2.12
C MET A 188 -6.97 18.68 -1.53
N TYR A 189 -7.52 17.50 -1.80
CA TYR A 189 -6.95 16.22 -1.38
C TYR A 189 -5.70 15.82 -2.18
N ASN A 190 -5.72 15.94 -3.51
CA ASN A 190 -4.59 15.54 -4.36
C ASN A 190 -3.36 16.44 -4.19
N LYS A 191 -3.55 17.69 -3.75
CA LYS A 191 -2.45 18.61 -3.47
C LYS A 191 -1.78 18.36 -2.12
N GLY A 192 -2.43 17.64 -1.20
CA GLY A 192 -1.82 17.27 0.07
C GLY A 192 -1.36 15.81 0.10
N ILE A 193 -0.53 15.47 1.09
CA ILE A 193 0.04 14.13 1.33
C ILE A 193 -1.06 13.17 1.87
N PHE A 194 -2.20 13.11 1.20
CA PHE A 194 -3.41 12.41 1.64
C PHE A 194 -3.59 11.05 0.96
N ILE A 195 -3.10 10.93 -0.26
CA ILE A 195 -3.19 9.70 -1.06
C ILE A 195 -1.77 9.17 -1.22
N GLY A 196 -1.53 7.99 -0.66
CA GLY A 196 -0.25 7.31 -0.70
C GLY A 196 -0.48 5.82 -0.67
N HIS A 197 0.56 5.03 -0.87
CA HIS A 197 0.42 3.58 -0.87
C HIS A 197 -0.27 3.09 0.42
N SER A 198 0.09 3.69 1.57
CA SER A 198 -0.42 3.28 2.87
C SER A 198 -1.87 3.69 3.17
N SER A 199 -2.50 4.59 2.41
CA SER A 199 -3.92 4.93 2.62
C SER A 199 -4.77 3.67 2.45
N ASN A 200 -4.54 2.92 1.38
CA ASN A 200 -5.34 1.73 1.07
C ASN A 200 -5.03 0.59 2.03
N ILE A 201 -3.77 0.47 2.48
CA ILE A 201 -3.35 -0.52 3.47
C ILE A 201 -4.07 -0.31 4.80
N PHE A 202 -4.00 0.91 5.35
CA PHE A 202 -4.60 1.19 6.65
C PHE A 202 -6.13 1.19 6.57
N ASN A 203 -6.71 1.78 5.54
CA ASN A 203 -8.17 1.83 5.36
C ASN A 203 -8.74 0.43 5.24
N TYR A 204 -8.09 -0.46 4.47
CA TYR A 204 -8.50 -1.85 4.35
C TYR A 204 -8.49 -2.57 5.70
N LEU A 205 -7.39 -2.48 6.46
CA LEU A 205 -7.24 -3.12 7.76
C LEU A 205 -8.25 -2.61 8.78
N ALA A 206 -8.41 -1.28 8.85
CA ALA A 206 -9.36 -0.66 9.76
C ALA A 206 -10.80 -1.07 9.42
N ASN A 207 -11.17 -1.08 8.13
CA ASN A 207 -12.49 -1.49 7.67
C ASN A 207 -12.76 -2.97 7.97
N ASN A 208 -11.85 -3.86 7.58
CA ASN A 208 -12.07 -5.31 7.61
C ASN A 208 -11.78 -5.95 8.98
N SER A 209 -11.12 -5.24 9.90
CA SER A 209 -10.83 -5.71 11.26
C SER A 209 -11.41 -4.78 12.33
N PRO A 210 -12.74 -4.62 12.47
CA PRO A 210 -13.37 -3.52 13.23
C PRO A 210 -13.13 -3.52 14.75
N LEU A 211 -12.60 -4.61 15.32
CA LEU A 211 -12.20 -4.66 16.74
C LEU A 211 -10.71 -4.34 16.98
N SER A 212 -9.90 -4.27 15.92
CA SER A 212 -8.48 -3.99 16.01
C SER A 212 -8.22 -2.52 16.36
N GLN A 213 -7.16 -2.32 17.15
CA GLN A 213 -6.53 -1.01 17.38
C GLN A 213 -5.11 -1.03 16.82
N PHE A 214 -4.60 0.15 16.51
CA PHE A 214 -3.43 0.31 15.65
C PHE A 214 -2.30 1.10 16.30
N VAL A 215 -1.07 0.70 16.02
CA VAL A 215 0.11 1.55 16.13
C VAL A 215 0.61 1.81 14.71
N LEU A 216 0.71 3.07 14.33
CA LEU A 216 1.09 3.47 12.97
C LEU A 216 2.52 4.01 13.00
N VAL A 217 3.41 3.36 12.26
CA VAL A 217 4.80 3.77 12.06
C VAL A 217 4.92 4.36 10.68
N TYR A 218 5.14 5.68 10.64
CA TYR A 218 5.33 6.46 9.44
C TYR A 218 6.83 6.49 9.10
N ALA A 219 7.24 5.53 8.27
CA ALA A 219 8.63 5.36 7.86
C ALA A 219 8.93 6.19 6.61
N ASN A 220 10.12 6.79 6.58
CA ASN A 220 10.66 7.48 5.42
C ASN A 220 12.09 7.02 5.16
N ASP A 221 12.54 7.07 3.92
CA ASP A 221 13.88 6.58 3.60
C ASP A 221 14.93 7.73 3.62
N ASN A 222 14.64 8.90 4.22
CA ASN A 222 15.47 10.10 4.06
C ASN A 222 16.88 9.93 4.65
N LYS A 223 16.98 9.47 5.91
CA LYS A 223 18.27 9.23 6.56
C LYS A 223 19.04 8.11 5.86
N PHE A 224 18.36 7.03 5.52
CA PHE A 224 18.95 5.91 4.78
C PHE A 224 19.52 6.38 3.43
N ASN A 225 18.74 7.12 2.63
CA ASN A 225 19.14 7.67 1.34
C ASN A 225 20.33 8.62 1.49
N LYS A 226 20.31 9.50 2.49
CA LYS A 226 21.42 10.42 2.76
C LYS A 226 22.72 9.67 3.07
N THR A 227 22.67 8.63 3.89
CA THR A 227 23.85 7.81 4.20
C THR A 227 24.31 7.02 2.97
N LEU A 228 23.38 6.40 2.25
CA LEU A 228 23.65 5.63 1.03
C LEU A 228 24.39 6.46 -0.02
N CYS A 229 23.95 7.70 -0.21
CA CYS A 229 24.41 8.60 -1.26
C CYS A 229 25.45 9.62 -0.77
N ASN A 230 26.06 9.38 0.40
CA ASN A 230 27.10 10.24 0.93
C ASN A 230 28.45 9.97 0.23
N ASN A 231 28.92 10.88 -0.61
CA ASN A 231 30.18 10.69 -1.36
C ASN A 231 31.44 10.92 -0.50
N GLN A 232 31.28 11.37 0.74
CA GLN A 232 32.40 11.56 1.68
C GLN A 232 32.73 10.31 2.48
N LEU A 233 31.87 9.29 2.43
CA LEU A 233 32.04 8.04 3.17
C LEU A 233 32.42 6.90 2.21
N SER A 234 33.35 6.06 2.65
CA SER A 234 33.60 4.76 2.02
C SER A 234 32.38 3.84 2.14
N GLU A 235 32.30 2.82 1.26
CA GLU A 235 31.24 1.79 1.34
C GLU A 235 31.21 1.10 2.72
N ASP A 236 32.36 0.84 3.35
CA ASP A 236 32.41 0.21 4.67
C ASP A 236 31.86 1.12 5.78
N GLU A 237 32.17 2.41 5.75
CA GLU A 237 31.60 3.40 6.68
C GLU A 237 30.08 3.52 6.51
N LYS A 238 29.60 3.56 5.27
CA LYS A 238 28.15 3.56 4.98
C LYS A 238 27.47 2.30 5.52
N LEU A 239 28.08 1.11 5.40
CA LEU A 239 27.53 -0.12 5.96
C LEU A 239 27.42 -0.06 7.49
N ILE A 240 28.42 0.52 8.17
CA ILE A 240 28.39 0.70 9.63
C ILE A 240 27.24 1.63 10.02
N ASP A 241 27.08 2.75 9.33
CA ASP A 241 26.02 3.73 9.61
C ASP A 241 24.63 3.15 9.34
N ILE A 242 24.43 2.46 8.22
CA ILE A 242 23.17 1.79 7.87
C ILE A 242 22.84 0.69 8.89
N LYS A 243 23.83 -0.09 9.31
CA LYS A 243 23.66 -1.10 10.37
C LYS A 243 23.20 -0.48 11.68
N ASN A 244 23.80 0.65 12.09
CA ASN A 244 23.43 1.34 13.31
C ASN A 244 22.02 1.95 13.22
N LEU A 245 21.68 2.52 12.05
CA LEU A 245 20.33 3.00 11.77
C LEU A 245 19.28 1.90 11.98
N TYR A 246 19.46 0.73 11.36
CA TYR A 246 18.53 -0.39 11.52
C TYR A 246 18.43 -0.88 12.96
N LYS A 247 19.56 -0.95 13.68
CA LYS A 247 19.56 -1.33 15.10
C LYS A 247 18.77 -0.36 15.99
N ASN A 248 18.87 0.94 15.73
CA ASN A 248 18.16 1.95 16.51
C ASN A 248 16.66 1.90 16.22
N GLN A 249 16.30 1.90 14.93
CA GLN A 249 14.93 1.76 14.46
C GLN A 249 14.24 0.53 15.05
N ILE A 250 14.90 -0.64 15.04
CA ILE A 250 14.27 -1.86 15.51
C ILE A 250 14.09 -1.90 17.02
N LYS A 251 15.00 -1.30 17.79
CA LYS A 251 14.90 -1.21 19.25
C LYS A 251 13.64 -0.44 19.64
N GLU A 252 13.36 0.66 18.97
CA GLU A 252 12.18 1.49 19.21
C GLU A 252 10.90 0.73 18.83
N ILE A 253 10.85 0.12 17.65
CA ILE A 253 9.71 -0.70 17.22
C ILE A 253 9.40 -1.83 18.21
N ILE A 254 10.41 -2.56 18.70
CA ILE A 254 10.22 -3.65 19.67
C ILE A 254 9.64 -3.14 20.99
N ASN A 255 10.08 -1.97 21.46
CA ASN A 255 9.54 -1.37 22.68
C ASN A 255 8.05 -1.06 22.53
N GLU A 256 7.67 -0.48 21.39
CA GLU A 256 6.28 -0.12 21.06
C GLU A 256 5.40 -1.37 20.92
N ILE A 257 5.92 -2.44 20.31
CA ILE A 257 5.24 -3.75 20.24
C ILE A 257 4.92 -4.28 21.64
N LYS A 258 5.89 -4.23 22.57
CA LYS A 258 5.71 -4.71 23.95
C LYS A 258 4.75 -3.84 24.72
N GLN A 259 4.90 -2.52 24.65
CA GLN A 259 4.06 -1.55 25.34
C GLN A 259 2.59 -1.69 24.94
N PHE A 260 2.32 -1.75 23.63
CA PHE A 260 0.95 -1.80 23.12
C PHE A 260 0.42 -3.22 22.92
N LYS A 261 1.20 -4.26 23.24
CA LYS A 261 0.85 -5.68 23.05
C LYS A 261 0.41 -5.97 21.62
N ILE A 262 1.22 -5.57 20.65
CA ILE A 262 0.96 -5.79 19.22
C ILE A 262 1.01 -7.29 18.90
N ASN A 263 0.05 -7.76 18.12
CA ASN A 263 -0.07 -9.16 17.72
C ASN A 263 0.31 -9.40 16.27
N PHE A 264 0.06 -8.42 15.40
CA PHE A 264 0.35 -8.52 13.97
C PHE A 264 1.12 -7.27 13.53
N ILE A 265 2.09 -7.46 12.63
CA ILE A 265 2.78 -6.36 11.96
C ILE A 265 2.45 -6.47 10.47
N SER A 266 1.81 -5.45 9.91
CA SER A 266 1.63 -5.29 8.47
C SER A 266 2.84 -4.54 7.91
N PHE A 267 3.64 -5.21 7.09
CA PHE A 267 4.79 -4.60 6.43
C PHE A 267 4.72 -4.79 4.92
N SER A 268 4.13 -3.81 4.24
CA SER A 268 3.77 -3.91 2.82
C SER A 268 4.95 -3.67 1.87
N ARG A 269 6.17 -4.03 2.28
CA ARG A 269 7.41 -3.80 1.51
C ARG A 269 8.29 -5.06 1.46
N GLY A 270 8.71 -5.43 0.26
CA GLY A 270 9.88 -6.29 0.03
C GLY A 270 11.19 -5.49 0.08
N TYR A 271 12.32 -6.17 0.26
CA TYR A 271 13.64 -5.53 0.27
C TYR A 271 14.66 -6.34 -0.54
N THR A 272 14.95 -5.88 -1.75
CA THR A 272 15.81 -6.57 -2.72
C THR A 272 16.96 -5.69 -3.19
N ASN A 273 17.96 -6.30 -3.83
CA ASN A 273 19.02 -5.56 -4.49
C ASN A 273 18.46 -4.59 -5.55
N GLU A 274 17.40 -4.99 -6.26
CA GLU A 274 16.76 -4.13 -7.25
C GLU A 274 16.09 -2.91 -6.61
N LYS A 275 15.45 -3.07 -5.46
CA LYS A 275 14.91 -1.94 -4.71
C LYS A 275 16.00 -0.95 -4.32
N ILE A 276 17.15 -1.44 -3.84
CA ILE A 276 18.29 -0.58 -3.49
C ILE A 276 18.83 0.13 -4.74
N ARG A 277 18.95 -0.56 -5.88
CA ARG A 277 19.33 0.06 -7.17
C ARG A 277 18.35 1.15 -7.60
N ASN A 278 17.06 0.93 -7.44
CA ASN A 278 16.03 1.94 -7.72
C ASN A 278 16.23 3.17 -6.82
N ILE A 279 16.46 2.97 -5.52
CA ILE A 279 16.76 4.08 -4.59
C ILE A 279 18.00 4.86 -5.03
N ILE A 280 19.09 4.15 -5.41
CA ILE A 280 20.34 4.77 -5.92
C ILE A 280 20.05 5.63 -7.16
N ARG A 281 19.29 5.10 -8.11
CA ARG A 281 18.93 5.79 -9.35
C ARG A 281 18.05 7.00 -9.08
N ASP A 282 17.01 6.84 -8.26
CA ASP A 282 16.00 7.86 -8.01
C ASP A 282 16.58 9.03 -7.18
N ASN A 283 17.57 8.74 -6.32
CA ASN A 283 18.32 9.74 -5.56
C ASN A 283 19.60 10.23 -6.26
N LYS A 284 19.89 9.78 -7.48
CA LYS A 284 21.05 10.17 -8.30
C LYS A 284 22.40 10.02 -7.58
N CYS A 285 22.58 8.91 -6.88
CA CYS A 285 23.79 8.64 -6.11
C CYS A 285 24.94 8.23 -7.05
N GLU A 286 26.18 8.37 -6.59
CA GLU A 286 27.34 7.88 -7.35
C GLU A 286 27.26 6.36 -7.58
N SER A 287 28.08 5.86 -8.52
CA SER A 287 28.13 4.43 -8.80
C SER A 287 28.58 3.65 -7.55
N ILE A 288 27.70 2.78 -7.07
CA ILE A 288 27.92 1.94 -5.89
C ILE A 288 28.12 0.49 -6.34
N SER A 289 28.99 -0.26 -5.65
CA SER A 289 29.31 -1.64 -6.01
C SER A 289 28.13 -2.59 -5.76
N ASN A 290 28.00 -3.62 -6.62
CA ASN A 290 26.99 -4.67 -6.41
C ASN A 290 27.19 -5.39 -5.07
N LYS A 291 28.46 -5.57 -4.63
CA LYS A 291 28.79 -6.18 -3.35
C LYS A 291 28.22 -5.38 -2.18
N PHE A 292 28.33 -4.06 -2.22
CA PHE A 292 27.76 -3.20 -1.19
C PHE A 292 26.23 -3.22 -1.18
N ILE A 293 25.58 -3.23 -2.35
CA ILE A 293 24.13 -3.38 -2.47
C ILE A 293 23.66 -4.68 -1.79
N SER A 294 24.31 -5.81 -2.09
CA SER A 294 24.01 -7.10 -1.47
C SER A 294 24.25 -7.10 0.04
N ASN A 295 25.32 -6.43 0.49
CA ASN A 295 25.59 -6.27 1.91
C ASN A 295 24.49 -5.48 2.63
N ILE A 296 23.95 -4.41 2.03
CA ILE A 296 22.81 -3.68 2.60
C ILE A 296 21.59 -4.59 2.73
N ASN A 297 21.25 -5.36 1.70
CA ASN A 297 20.15 -6.33 1.75
C ASN A 297 20.33 -7.32 2.91
N ARG A 298 21.55 -7.84 3.09
CA ARG A 298 21.89 -8.69 4.23
C ARG A 298 21.81 -7.98 5.58
N LEU A 299 22.26 -6.72 5.67
CA LEU A 299 22.15 -5.92 6.90
C LEU A 299 20.70 -5.70 7.29
N PHE A 300 19.83 -5.42 6.31
CA PHE A 300 18.40 -5.28 6.55
C PHE A 300 17.80 -6.56 7.14
N PHE A 301 18.16 -7.73 6.61
CA PHE A 301 17.74 -8.99 7.22
C PHE A 301 18.24 -9.16 8.67
N GLU A 302 19.56 -9.06 8.88
CA GLU A 302 20.20 -9.42 10.15
C GLU A 302 19.93 -8.41 11.29
N TYR A 303 19.79 -7.13 10.96
CA TYR A 303 19.67 -6.06 11.95
C TYR A 303 18.29 -5.41 12.02
N TYR A 304 17.41 -5.68 11.05
CA TYR A 304 16.03 -5.19 11.09
C TYR A 304 15.01 -6.35 11.19
N LEU A 305 14.89 -7.21 10.17
CA LEU A 305 13.82 -8.22 10.12
C LEU A 305 13.97 -9.34 11.15
N LYS A 306 15.18 -9.87 11.33
CA LYS A 306 15.44 -10.96 12.27
C LYS A 306 15.25 -10.51 13.72
N PRO A 307 15.79 -9.36 14.19
CA PRO A 307 15.49 -8.87 15.53
C PRO A 307 14.01 -8.54 15.73
N LEU A 308 13.30 -8.04 14.71
CA LEU A 308 11.86 -7.79 14.79
C LEU A 308 11.06 -9.04 15.16
N THR A 309 11.39 -10.17 14.53
CA THR A 309 10.67 -11.43 14.70
C THR A 309 11.13 -12.25 15.90
N VAL A 310 12.39 -12.12 16.32
CA VAL A 310 12.92 -12.80 17.52
C VAL A 310 12.66 -12.02 18.80
N GLY A 311 12.73 -10.68 18.74
CA GLY A 311 12.55 -9.79 19.88
C GLY A 311 11.09 -9.48 20.21
N SER A 312 10.13 -10.00 19.44
CA SER A 312 8.70 -9.80 19.63
C SER A 312 7.90 -11.08 19.44
N ASN A 313 6.73 -11.15 20.08
CA ASN A 313 5.74 -12.21 19.85
C ASN A 313 4.74 -11.86 18.74
N ALA A 314 4.93 -10.73 18.05
CA ALA A 314 4.05 -10.33 16.97
C ALA A 314 4.36 -11.15 15.70
N LEU A 315 3.31 -11.50 14.95
CA LEU A 315 3.46 -12.15 13.65
C LEU A 315 3.71 -11.09 12.58
N LEU A 316 4.88 -11.15 11.93
CA LEU A 316 5.21 -10.28 10.81
C LEU A 316 4.55 -10.80 9.53
N VAL A 317 3.65 -10.02 8.94
CA VAL A 317 3.03 -10.30 7.65
C VAL A 317 3.63 -9.33 6.64
N GLN A 318 4.43 -9.86 5.72
CA GLN A 318 5.30 -9.05 4.86
C GLN A 318 5.04 -9.33 3.38
N ALA A 319 4.92 -8.26 2.59
CA ALA A 319 4.83 -8.35 1.13
C ALA A 319 6.07 -8.99 0.52
N ASN A 320 5.87 -9.85 -0.49
CA ASN A 320 6.95 -10.40 -1.28
C ASN A 320 7.43 -9.45 -2.38
N ALA A 321 8.70 -9.46 -2.74
CA ALA A 321 9.15 -8.79 -3.96
C ALA A 321 8.89 -9.67 -5.19
N HIS A 322 8.47 -9.04 -6.28
CA HIS A 322 8.36 -9.69 -7.58
C HIS A 322 9.75 -10.08 -8.10
N SER A 323 9.86 -11.21 -8.81
CA SER A 323 11.12 -11.65 -9.41
C SER A 323 11.05 -11.83 -10.92
N ASN A 324 11.97 -11.20 -11.64
CA ASN A 324 12.12 -11.37 -13.09
C ASN A 324 12.83 -12.68 -13.48
N TYR A 325 13.37 -13.44 -12.51
CA TYR A 325 13.99 -14.75 -12.75
C TYR A 325 13.58 -15.78 -11.69
N ASN A 326 13.60 -17.06 -12.06
CA ASN A 326 13.22 -18.14 -11.15
C ASN A 326 14.22 -18.26 -9.98
N ILE A 327 13.77 -17.98 -8.76
CA ILE A 327 14.60 -18.08 -7.55
C ILE A 327 14.76 -19.55 -7.17
N THR A 328 15.97 -20.08 -7.34
CA THR A 328 16.27 -21.50 -7.08
C THR A 328 16.85 -21.74 -5.69
N SER A 329 17.20 -20.71 -4.92
CA SER A 329 17.85 -20.83 -3.61
C SER A 329 17.26 -19.88 -2.56
N MET A 330 17.23 -20.30 -1.29
CA MET A 330 16.83 -19.44 -0.16
C MET A 330 17.89 -18.37 0.14
N VAL A 331 19.15 -18.62 -0.25
CA VAL A 331 20.28 -17.69 -0.07
C VAL A 331 20.58 -16.90 -1.35
N ASP A 332 19.58 -16.70 -2.20
CA ASP A 332 19.71 -15.83 -3.37
C ASP A 332 20.12 -14.42 -2.92
N GLU A 333 21.22 -13.91 -3.50
CA GLU A 333 21.83 -12.65 -3.07
C GLU A 333 20.93 -11.44 -3.36
N ASN A 334 20.18 -11.44 -4.48
CA ASN A 334 19.31 -10.32 -4.83
C ASN A 334 18.05 -10.28 -3.96
N PHE A 335 17.62 -11.42 -3.43
CA PHE A 335 16.42 -11.58 -2.62
C PHE A 335 16.74 -12.03 -1.20
N TYR A 336 17.95 -11.79 -0.69
CA TYR A 336 18.41 -12.38 0.56
C TYR A 336 17.42 -12.16 1.72
N SER A 337 17.10 -10.91 2.05
CA SER A 337 16.19 -10.61 3.16
C SER A 337 14.75 -11.09 2.94
N ASP A 338 14.36 -11.22 1.67
CA ASP A 338 13.03 -11.65 1.27
C ASP A 338 12.89 -13.18 1.40
N CYS A 339 13.93 -13.95 1.07
CA CYS A 339 13.89 -15.41 1.02
C CYS A 339 14.28 -16.11 2.34
N GLN A 340 15.04 -15.49 3.25
CA GLN A 340 15.44 -16.15 4.50
C GLN A 340 14.24 -16.57 5.38
N GLU A 341 14.26 -17.74 6.01
CA GLU A 341 13.16 -18.17 6.88
C GLU A 341 13.18 -17.46 8.25
N LEU A 342 12.00 -17.08 8.76
CA LEU A 342 11.82 -16.53 10.11
C LEU A 342 10.56 -17.17 10.74
N LYS A 343 10.67 -17.68 11.97
CA LYS A 343 9.58 -18.43 12.64
C LYS A 343 8.27 -17.66 12.76
N SER A 344 8.36 -16.35 13.03
CA SER A 344 7.20 -15.46 13.21
C SER A 344 7.01 -14.54 12.00
N ARG A 345 7.15 -15.07 10.78
CA ARG A 345 6.93 -14.33 9.54
C ARG A 345 6.05 -15.11 8.57
N VAL A 346 5.17 -14.40 7.87
CA VAL A 346 4.43 -14.88 6.69
C VAL A 346 4.71 -13.95 5.52
N ARG A 347 5.18 -14.53 4.41
CA ARG A 347 5.46 -13.83 3.15
C ARG A 347 4.29 -13.93 2.20
N ILE A 348 3.82 -12.79 1.73
CA ILE A 348 2.58 -12.66 0.95
C ILE A 348 2.89 -12.28 -0.49
N GLY A 349 2.48 -13.11 -1.44
CA GLY A 349 2.45 -12.78 -2.87
C GLY A 349 1.03 -12.44 -3.35
N THR A 350 0.92 -12.10 -4.62
CA THR A 350 -0.37 -11.93 -5.29
C THR A 350 -0.69 -13.08 -6.25
N ALA A 351 -1.97 -13.37 -6.37
CA ALA A 351 -2.54 -14.11 -7.47
C ALA A 351 -3.58 -13.21 -8.16
N ASN A 352 -3.81 -13.43 -9.45
CA ASN A 352 -4.83 -12.70 -10.15
C ASN A 352 -5.50 -13.59 -11.20
N ASP A 353 -6.57 -14.24 -10.78
CA ASP A 353 -7.37 -15.12 -11.63
C ASP A 353 -8.85 -14.83 -11.46
N VAL A 354 -9.43 -14.38 -12.57
CA VAL A 354 -10.86 -14.09 -12.75
C VAL A 354 -11.66 -15.32 -13.13
N SER A 355 -11.01 -16.34 -13.70
CA SER A 355 -11.61 -17.49 -14.38
C SER A 355 -11.83 -18.70 -13.47
N LEU A 356 -10.99 -18.89 -12.44
CA LEU A 356 -11.03 -20.06 -11.57
C LEU A 356 -11.46 -19.70 -10.16
N SER A 357 -12.59 -20.24 -9.71
CA SER A 357 -13.00 -20.13 -8.31
C SER A 357 -12.01 -20.90 -7.43
N ILE A 358 -11.31 -20.18 -6.55
CA ILE A 358 -10.48 -20.79 -5.51
C ILE A 358 -11.44 -21.32 -4.43
N SER A 359 -11.19 -22.49 -3.85
CA SER A 359 -12.05 -23.03 -2.78
C SER A 359 -11.92 -22.23 -1.48
N SER A 360 -12.84 -22.40 -0.53
CA SER A 360 -12.77 -21.71 0.78
C SER A 360 -11.55 -22.15 1.60
N GLU A 361 -11.09 -23.35 1.34
CA GLU A 361 -9.90 -23.96 1.92
C GLU A 361 -8.64 -23.51 1.20
N GLY A 362 -8.75 -22.82 0.05
CA GLY A 362 -7.70 -22.31 -0.85
C GLY A 362 -7.28 -23.28 -1.98
N SER A 363 -6.11 -23.05 -2.61
CA SER A 363 -5.65 -23.81 -3.78
C SER A 363 -4.12 -23.88 -3.90
N HIS A 364 -3.61 -25.04 -4.33
CA HIS A 364 -2.21 -25.26 -4.73
C HIS A 364 -1.94 -25.03 -6.22
N ASN A 365 -2.93 -24.58 -6.99
CA ASN A 365 -2.77 -24.45 -8.44
C ASN A 365 -1.87 -23.25 -8.81
N LEU A 366 -0.56 -23.45 -8.81
CA LEU A 366 0.43 -22.42 -9.13
C LEU A 366 0.35 -21.92 -10.59
N ARG A 367 -0.46 -22.54 -11.46
CA ARG A 367 -0.66 -22.05 -12.84
C ARG A 367 -1.38 -20.70 -12.88
N ILE A 368 -2.15 -20.41 -11.84
CA ILE A 368 -2.89 -19.15 -11.59
C ILE A 368 -1.93 -17.97 -11.38
N LEU A 369 -0.72 -18.23 -10.89
CA LEU A 369 0.26 -17.19 -10.61
C LEU A 369 0.88 -16.66 -11.90
N GLU A 370 1.10 -15.36 -11.97
CA GLU A 370 1.86 -14.75 -13.05
C GLU A 370 3.33 -15.16 -13.01
N SER A 371 4.06 -14.98 -14.11
CA SER A 371 5.48 -15.36 -14.18
C SER A 371 6.33 -14.76 -13.05
N PRO A 372 6.20 -13.46 -12.70
CA PRO A 372 6.98 -12.91 -11.59
C PRO A 372 6.67 -13.55 -10.23
N GLU A 373 5.42 -13.93 -10.00
CA GLU A 373 4.97 -14.55 -8.75
C GLU A 373 5.34 -16.03 -8.66
N ARG A 374 5.34 -16.74 -9.80
CA ARG A 374 5.88 -18.10 -9.90
C ARG A 374 7.38 -18.14 -9.67
N ASN A 375 8.09 -17.14 -10.19
CA ASN A 375 9.53 -17.01 -10.03
C ASN A 375 9.93 -16.80 -8.56
N ALA A 376 9.11 -16.08 -7.81
CA ALA A 376 9.35 -15.75 -6.40
C ALA A 376 8.83 -16.81 -5.41
N LYS A 377 8.20 -17.90 -5.88
CA LYS A 377 7.54 -18.93 -5.05
C LYS A 377 8.39 -19.57 -3.96
N LYS A 378 9.72 -19.56 -4.11
CA LYS A 378 10.60 -20.11 -3.08
C LYS A 378 10.62 -19.23 -1.81
N CYS A 379 10.25 -17.96 -1.95
CA CYS A 379 10.31 -16.90 -0.94
C CYS A 379 8.90 -16.40 -0.54
N THR A 380 7.85 -17.06 -1.03
CA THR A 380 6.44 -16.77 -0.70
C THR A 380 5.88 -17.90 0.15
N ASP A 381 5.12 -17.57 1.19
CA ASP A 381 4.38 -18.56 1.97
C ASP A 381 2.97 -18.74 1.41
N ILE A 382 2.26 -17.64 1.16
CA ILE A 382 0.88 -17.64 0.65
C ILE A 382 0.66 -16.56 -0.41
N TYR A 383 -0.39 -16.72 -1.20
CA TYR A 383 -0.83 -15.76 -2.21
C TYR A 383 -2.28 -15.36 -1.96
N ILE A 384 -2.62 -14.10 -2.22
CA ILE A 384 -3.99 -13.59 -2.17
C ILE A 384 -4.47 -13.29 -3.58
N ASN A 385 -5.63 -13.81 -3.95
CA ASN A 385 -6.24 -13.56 -5.24
C ASN A 385 -6.98 -12.23 -5.29
N PHE A 386 -6.76 -11.44 -6.34
CA PHE A 386 -7.46 -10.18 -6.58
C PHE A 386 -8.66 -10.33 -7.50
N ALA A 387 -8.66 -11.31 -8.41
CA ALA A 387 -9.73 -11.58 -9.36
C ALA A 387 -10.18 -10.36 -10.21
N VAL A 388 -9.21 -9.64 -10.80
CA VAL A 388 -9.44 -8.48 -11.68
C VAL A 388 -8.78 -8.67 -13.05
N GLU A 389 -9.52 -8.46 -14.13
CA GLU A 389 -8.99 -8.48 -15.50
C GLU A 389 -7.98 -7.33 -15.68
N LYS A 390 -6.89 -7.63 -16.37
CA LYS A 390 -5.78 -6.67 -16.57
C LYS A 390 -6.08 -5.62 -17.64
N GLU A 391 -7.08 -5.86 -18.48
CA GLU A 391 -7.43 -5.02 -19.63
C GLU A 391 -8.66 -4.18 -19.31
N ARG A 392 -8.65 -2.92 -19.75
CA ARG A 392 -9.77 -2.00 -19.55
C ARG A 392 -10.86 -2.20 -20.62
N PRO A 393 -12.15 -2.10 -20.28
CA PRO A 393 -12.70 -1.91 -18.93
C PRO A 393 -12.43 -3.13 -18.05
N ASN A 394 -11.89 -2.92 -16.84
CA ASN A 394 -11.53 -4.03 -15.96
C ASN A 394 -12.81 -4.78 -15.59
N ARG A 395 -12.93 -6.06 -15.97
CA ARG A 395 -13.94 -6.96 -15.42
C ARG A 395 -13.37 -7.64 -14.19
N TYR A 396 -14.23 -8.01 -13.27
CA TYR A 396 -13.82 -8.59 -12.00
C TYR A 396 -14.85 -9.62 -11.58
N ARG A 397 -14.40 -10.60 -10.82
CA ARG A 397 -15.28 -11.64 -10.31
C ARG A 397 -16.01 -11.15 -9.07
N LYS A 398 -17.17 -11.74 -8.78
CA LYS A 398 -17.76 -11.71 -7.44
C LYS A 398 -16.69 -12.00 -6.38
N GLY A 399 -16.69 -11.20 -5.32
CA GLY A 399 -15.71 -11.33 -4.24
C GLY A 399 -14.40 -10.61 -4.51
N VAL A 400 -14.33 -9.75 -5.53
CA VAL A 400 -13.18 -8.86 -5.73
C VAL A 400 -12.86 -8.11 -4.43
N ILE A 401 -11.57 -7.91 -4.15
CA ILE A 401 -11.12 -7.08 -3.03
C ILE A 401 -11.56 -5.64 -3.30
N HIS A 402 -11.95 -4.91 -2.25
CA HIS A 402 -12.33 -3.51 -2.35
C HIS A 402 -11.41 -2.67 -1.46
N PHE A 403 -10.89 -1.56 -2.01
CA PHE A 403 -10.08 -0.59 -1.26
C PHE A 403 -10.83 0.74 -1.13
N SER A 404 -10.43 1.54 -0.14
CA SER A 404 -10.97 2.88 0.08
C SER A 404 -9.79 3.84 0.14
N ASP A 405 -9.76 4.86 -0.71
CA ASP A 405 -8.74 5.91 -0.64
C ASP A 405 -9.08 6.95 0.44
N PHE A 406 -10.37 7.32 0.55
CA PHE A 406 -10.83 8.45 1.36
C PHE A 406 -11.52 8.08 2.67
N ASN A 407 -11.56 6.80 3.03
CA ASN A 407 -12.37 6.30 4.15
C ASN A 407 -13.87 6.61 4.00
N ILE A 408 -14.34 6.75 2.76
CA ILE A 408 -15.75 6.91 2.43
C ILE A 408 -15.99 6.24 1.10
N GLY A 409 -16.78 5.17 1.11
CA GLY A 409 -16.92 4.31 -0.05
C GLY A 409 -15.71 3.42 -0.30
N THR A 410 -15.87 2.53 -1.28
CA THR A 410 -14.81 1.63 -1.75
C THR A 410 -14.92 1.42 -3.25
N SER A 411 -13.80 1.11 -3.89
CA SER A 411 -13.70 0.72 -5.30
C SER A 411 -12.96 -0.61 -5.45
N PRO A 412 -13.24 -1.38 -6.51
CA PRO A 412 -12.38 -2.48 -6.93
C PRO A 412 -10.97 -1.98 -7.27
N PRO A 413 -9.93 -2.82 -7.13
CA PRO A 413 -8.56 -2.41 -7.34
C PRO A 413 -8.29 -2.05 -8.80
N ALA A 414 -7.51 -1.00 -8.98
CA ALA A 414 -6.84 -0.72 -10.23
C ALA A 414 -5.68 -1.71 -10.46
N LYS A 415 -5.20 -1.81 -11.70
CA LYS A 415 -4.14 -2.76 -12.09
C LYS A 415 -2.87 -2.65 -11.24
N PHE A 416 -2.48 -1.44 -10.84
CA PHE A 416 -1.27 -1.23 -10.02
C PHE A 416 -1.44 -1.74 -8.59
N GLU A 417 -2.68 -1.91 -8.11
CA GLU A 417 -3.00 -2.42 -6.79
C GLU A 417 -2.97 -3.95 -6.74
N ILE A 418 -2.86 -4.62 -7.89
CA ILE A 418 -2.63 -6.07 -7.99
C ILE A 418 -1.15 -6.34 -7.71
N ALA A 419 -0.74 -6.11 -6.47
CA ALA A 419 0.62 -6.29 -5.97
C ALA A 419 0.65 -6.85 -4.54
N SER A 420 1.74 -7.52 -4.19
CA SER A 420 1.95 -8.14 -2.88
C SER A 420 1.76 -7.19 -1.70
N SER A 421 2.07 -5.91 -1.91
CA SER A 421 1.91 -4.86 -0.91
C SER A 421 0.44 -4.64 -0.52
N PHE A 422 -0.48 -4.73 -1.48
CA PHE A 422 -1.94 -4.67 -1.25
C PHE A 422 -2.54 -6.02 -0.84
N ALA A 423 -1.89 -7.14 -1.15
CA ALA A 423 -2.28 -8.46 -0.62
C ALA A 423 -2.00 -8.59 0.90
N THR A 424 -0.98 -7.89 1.39
CA THR A 424 -0.54 -7.93 2.80
C THR A 424 -1.66 -7.56 3.79
N PRO A 425 -2.39 -6.43 3.65
CA PRO A 425 -3.48 -6.10 4.57
C PRO A 425 -4.66 -7.09 4.52
N VAL A 426 -4.89 -7.72 3.37
CA VAL A 426 -5.89 -8.80 3.22
C VAL A 426 -5.47 -10.02 4.02
N ALA A 427 -4.22 -10.45 3.89
CA ALA A 427 -3.66 -11.57 4.63
C ALA A 427 -3.66 -11.34 6.15
N VAL A 428 -3.34 -10.13 6.61
CA VAL A 428 -3.44 -9.76 8.05
C VAL A 428 -4.89 -9.89 8.54
N SER A 429 -5.86 -9.37 7.80
CA SER A 429 -7.29 -9.46 8.17
C SER A 429 -7.76 -10.92 8.18
N TYR A 430 -7.34 -11.73 7.20
CA TYR A 430 -7.62 -13.17 7.17
C TYR A 430 -7.01 -13.92 8.36
N LEU A 431 -5.77 -13.61 8.74
CA LEU A 431 -5.12 -14.19 9.92
C LEU A 431 -5.85 -13.83 11.22
N ILE A 432 -6.38 -12.62 11.33
CA ILE A 432 -7.23 -12.21 12.46
C ILE A 432 -8.52 -13.04 12.48
N HIS A 433 -9.16 -13.24 11.33
CA HIS A 433 -10.34 -14.10 11.22
C HIS A 433 -10.04 -15.54 11.66
N LEU A 434 -8.95 -16.15 11.17
CA LEU A 434 -8.51 -17.49 11.60
C LEU A 434 -8.26 -17.54 13.11
N LYS A 435 -7.65 -16.51 13.69
CA LYS A 435 -7.44 -16.41 15.14
C LYS A 435 -8.76 -16.35 15.91
N MET A 436 -9.75 -15.62 15.42
CA MET A 436 -11.09 -15.58 16.02
C MET A 436 -11.77 -16.94 15.99
N LEU A 437 -11.65 -17.69 14.88
CA LEU A 437 -12.18 -19.05 14.78
C LEU A 437 -11.49 -19.99 15.78
N LEU A 438 -10.16 -20.01 15.80
CA LEU A 438 -9.39 -20.83 16.75
C LEU A 438 -9.73 -20.50 18.20
N GLN A 439 -9.97 -19.24 18.53
CA GLN A 439 -10.36 -18.81 19.88
C GLN A 439 -11.76 -19.31 20.26
N LYS A 440 -12.69 -19.40 19.30
CA LYS A 440 -14.03 -19.98 19.51
C LYS A 440 -13.97 -21.49 19.67
N GLU A 441 -13.13 -22.15 18.88
CA GLU A 441 -12.89 -23.61 18.96
C GLU A 441 -12.16 -23.99 20.26
N ASN A 442 -11.34 -23.09 20.81
CA ASN A 442 -10.54 -23.32 22.02
C ASN A 442 -10.75 -22.19 23.05
N PRO A 443 -11.94 -22.09 23.69
CA PRO A 443 -12.22 -21.05 24.66
C PRO A 443 -11.24 -21.08 25.84
N GLY A 444 -10.69 -19.92 26.22
CA GLY A 444 -9.78 -19.80 27.37
C GLY A 444 -8.32 -20.13 27.10
N LEU A 445 -7.99 -20.70 25.94
CA LEU A 445 -6.61 -20.90 25.50
C LEU A 445 -6.09 -19.65 24.77
N GLU A 446 -4.87 -19.21 25.10
CA GLU A 446 -4.18 -18.18 24.33
C GLU A 446 -3.71 -18.75 22.99
N ILE A 447 -4.22 -18.21 21.88
CA ILE A 447 -3.86 -18.65 20.54
C ILE A 447 -2.45 -18.16 20.19
N SER A 448 -1.50 -19.09 20.14
CA SER A 448 -0.10 -18.82 19.77
C SER A 448 0.08 -18.62 18.26
N ASN A 449 1.18 -17.96 17.86
CA ASN A 449 1.53 -17.84 16.45
C ASN A 449 1.72 -19.21 15.79
N GLU A 450 2.23 -20.21 16.51
CA GLU A 450 2.41 -21.56 15.98
C GLU A 450 1.07 -22.23 15.65
N MET A 451 0.07 -22.10 16.52
CA MET A 451 -1.28 -22.60 16.25
C MET A 451 -1.90 -21.91 15.04
N LEU A 452 -1.76 -20.58 14.97
CA LEU A 452 -2.29 -19.79 13.87
C LEU A 452 -1.60 -20.14 12.54
N LEU A 453 -0.27 -20.24 12.54
CA LEU A 453 0.49 -20.63 11.37
C LEU A 453 0.20 -22.06 10.94
N LYS A 454 -0.01 -23.00 11.87
CA LYS A 454 -0.45 -24.36 11.54
C LYS A 454 -1.84 -24.36 10.90
N ARG A 455 -2.77 -23.50 11.35
CA ARG A 455 -4.10 -23.33 10.76
C ARG A 455 -4.05 -22.71 9.36
N LEU A 456 -3.16 -21.72 9.16
CA LEU A 456 -2.92 -21.09 7.87
C LEU A 456 -2.23 -22.07 6.90
N ASN A 457 -1.26 -22.83 7.40
CA ASN A 457 -0.19 -23.39 6.59
C ASN A 457 -0.05 -24.88 6.88
N ASN A 458 -0.82 -25.70 6.16
CA ASN A 458 -0.45 -27.11 6.04
C ASN A 458 0.70 -27.29 5.01
N GLN A 459 0.93 -26.36 4.08
CA GLN A 459 1.97 -26.40 3.02
C GLN A 459 2.26 -25.02 2.37
N LYS A 460 3.53 -24.71 2.01
CA LYS A 460 3.96 -23.46 1.31
C LYS A 460 3.31 -23.29 -0.08
N ASN A 461 3.24 -22.04 -0.56
CA ASN A 461 2.76 -21.64 -1.89
C ASN A 461 1.27 -21.90 -2.11
N PHE A 462 0.47 -21.51 -1.13
CA PHE A 462 -0.96 -21.72 -1.16
C PHE A 462 -1.71 -20.43 -1.50
N ILE A 463 -2.75 -20.52 -2.32
CA ILE A 463 -3.50 -19.38 -2.84
C ILE A 463 -4.85 -19.31 -2.12
N PHE A 464 -5.17 -18.17 -1.53
CA PHE A 464 -6.43 -17.90 -0.84
C PHE A 464 -7.25 -16.84 -1.58
N ASP A 465 -8.56 -16.88 -1.37
CA ASP A 465 -9.49 -15.82 -1.79
C ASP A 465 -10.46 -15.46 -0.63
N PRO A 466 -9.97 -14.79 0.42
CA PRO A 466 -10.77 -14.52 1.61
C PRO A 466 -12.00 -13.66 1.33
N SER A 467 -11.93 -12.77 0.34
CA SER A 467 -13.00 -11.85 -0.05
C SER A 467 -14.16 -12.58 -0.74
N LEU A 468 -13.88 -13.57 -1.61
CA LEU A 468 -14.90 -14.43 -2.19
C LEU A 468 -15.66 -15.24 -1.12
N HIS A 469 -14.93 -15.77 -0.14
CA HIS A 469 -15.48 -16.70 0.86
C HIS A 469 -15.91 -16.04 2.17
N LYS A 470 -15.92 -14.70 2.23
CA LYS A 470 -16.30 -13.93 3.42
C LYS A 470 -15.48 -14.29 4.67
N GLN A 471 -14.22 -14.64 4.49
CA GLN A 471 -13.32 -15.08 5.56
C GLN A 471 -12.57 -13.90 6.20
N LEU A 472 -13.30 -12.83 6.54
CA LEU A 472 -12.74 -11.63 7.16
C LEU A 472 -13.49 -11.29 8.45
N PRO A 473 -12.86 -10.61 9.43
CA PRO A 473 -13.50 -10.29 10.71
C PRO A 473 -14.80 -9.48 10.57
N ILE A 474 -14.90 -8.63 9.54
CA ILE A 474 -16.10 -7.82 9.26
C ILE A 474 -17.36 -8.68 9.04
N TYR A 475 -17.22 -9.84 8.38
CA TYR A 475 -18.31 -10.79 8.15
C TYR A 475 -18.62 -11.61 9.41
N GLU A 476 -17.57 -12.07 10.09
CA GLU A 476 -17.69 -12.84 11.34
C GLU A 476 -18.43 -12.04 12.43
N LEU A 477 -18.23 -10.73 12.45
CA LEU A 477 -18.86 -9.80 13.38
C LEU A 477 -20.19 -9.22 12.86
N LYS A 478 -20.64 -9.65 11.67
CA LYS A 478 -21.91 -9.26 11.05
C LYS A 478 -22.02 -7.76 10.77
N TYR A 479 -20.91 -7.09 10.47
CA TYR A 479 -20.94 -5.73 9.90
C TYR A 479 -21.25 -5.76 8.40
N LEU A 480 -20.91 -6.86 7.72
CA LEU A 480 -21.37 -7.22 6.36
C LEU A 480 -21.89 -8.67 6.37
N LYS A 481 -22.76 -9.02 5.41
CA LYS A 481 -23.33 -10.39 5.28
C LYS A 481 -23.04 -11.07 3.97
#